data_AF-A0A3B9GH24-F1
#
_entry.id   AF-A0A3B9GH24-F1
#
_cell.length_a   1.000
_cell.length_b   1.000
_cell.length_c   1.000
_cell.angle_alpha   90.00
_cell.angle_beta   90.00
_cell.angle_gamma   90.00
#
_symmetry.space_group_name_H-M   'P 1'
#
loop_
_entity.id
_entity.type
_entity.pdbx_description
1 polymer ?
#
loop_
_entity_poly.entity_id
_entity_poly.type
_entity_poly.pdbx_seq_one_letter_code
_entity_poly.pdbx_strand_id
1 'polypeptide(L)'
;MTCTQFDMLMDTQDIPSLSGDMAAHADSCPSCAAQAAAYFAALALYRLPELASSRDLTPRISALLPFLPAPRRLVAMRDWLAAGVLLLISMVLVPLLAEFRLLNASYGNGYTVPMALVLGISVTIYAGIFIVSHQEQLARLLRNTLSAR
;
A
#
# COMPACT_ATOMS: atom_id res chain seq x y z
N MET A 1 0.67 1.54 -24.14
CA MET A 1 0.39 1.02 -22.79
C MET A 1 -0.85 0.14 -22.81
N THR A 2 -1.04 -0.70 -21.80
CA THR A 2 -2.31 -1.43 -21.59
C THR A 2 -3.26 -0.62 -20.70
N CYS A 3 -4.56 -0.90 -20.75
CA CYS A 3 -5.54 -0.22 -19.88
C CYS A 3 -5.23 -0.42 -18.38
N THR A 4 -4.71 -1.59 -18.01
CA THR A 4 -4.28 -1.87 -16.63
C THR A 4 -3.12 -0.99 -16.18
N GLN A 5 -2.18 -0.69 -17.09
CA GLN A 5 -1.06 0.21 -16.81
C GLN A 5 -1.54 1.65 -16.72
N PHE A 6 -2.50 2.05 -17.56
CA PHE A 6 -3.14 3.36 -17.47
C PHE A 6 -3.82 3.56 -16.11
N ASP A 7 -4.61 2.59 -15.66
CA ASP A 7 -5.29 2.61 -14.36
C ASP A 7 -4.30 2.74 -13.20
N MET A 8 -3.22 1.95 -13.20
CA MET A 8 -2.18 2.04 -12.17
C MET A 8 -1.51 3.41 -12.12
N LEU A 9 -1.26 4.03 -13.28
CA LEU A 9 -0.67 5.36 -13.34
C LEU A 9 -1.67 6.44 -12.90
N MET A 10 -2.96 6.31 -13.23
CA MET A 10 -4.01 7.22 -12.79
C MET A 10 -4.13 7.26 -11.26
N ASP A 11 -4.05 6.12 -10.58
CA ASP A 11 -4.12 6.04 -9.12
C ASP A 11 -2.94 6.75 -8.41
N THR A 12 -1.84 7.02 -9.13
CA THR A 12 -0.65 7.71 -8.58
C THR A 12 -0.59 9.21 -8.89
N GLN A 13 -1.51 9.73 -9.70
CA GLN A 13 -1.50 11.15 -10.05
C GLN A 13 -2.24 11.99 -9.01
N ASP A 14 -1.61 13.07 -8.56
CA ASP A 14 -2.28 14.13 -7.76
C ASP A 14 -2.53 15.41 -8.58
N ILE A 15 -2.00 15.46 -9.81
CA ILE A 15 -2.08 16.60 -10.71
C ILE A 15 -3.10 16.26 -11.81
N PRO A 16 -4.04 17.16 -12.13
CA PRO A 16 -5.03 16.91 -13.18
C PRO A 16 -4.42 17.07 -14.57
N SER A 17 -3.40 16.27 -14.90
CA SER A 17 -2.72 16.30 -16.20
C SER A 17 -2.16 14.94 -16.56
N LEU A 18 -2.53 14.42 -17.73
CA LEU A 18 -1.99 13.17 -18.26
C LEU A 18 -0.55 13.34 -18.73
N SER A 19 0.29 12.33 -18.50
CA SER A 19 1.60 12.25 -19.17
C SER A 19 1.42 12.00 -20.68
N GLY A 20 2.46 12.27 -21.48
CA GLY A 20 2.38 12.16 -22.94
C GLY A 20 1.89 10.78 -23.42
N ASP A 21 2.41 9.71 -22.83
CA ASP A 21 1.97 8.35 -23.15
C ASP A 21 0.48 8.16 -22.80
N MET A 22 0.06 8.61 -21.61
CA MET A 22 -1.33 8.48 -21.12
C MET A 22 -2.32 9.23 -21.99
N ALA A 23 -1.97 10.43 -22.44
CA ALA A 23 -2.78 11.19 -23.38
C ALA A 23 -2.97 10.42 -24.70
N ALA A 24 -1.89 9.91 -25.28
CA ALA A 24 -1.95 9.13 -26.52
C ALA A 24 -2.82 7.87 -26.39
N HIS A 25 -2.81 7.21 -25.23
CA HIS A 25 -3.70 6.07 -25.00
C HIS A 25 -5.15 6.48 -24.83
N ALA A 26 -5.43 7.54 -24.08
CA ALA A 26 -6.79 8.06 -23.90
C ALA A 26 -7.41 8.47 -25.25
N ASP A 27 -6.63 9.07 -26.16
CA ASP A 27 -7.09 9.40 -27.51
C ASP A 27 -7.51 8.15 -28.31
N SER A 28 -6.84 7.02 -28.07
CA SER A 28 -7.14 5.74 -28.72
C SER A 28 -8.19 4.89 -28.01
N CYS A 29 -8.49 5.17 -26.74
CA CYS A 29 -9.30 4.31 -25.88
C CYS A 29 -10.39 5.12 -25.14
N PRO A 30 -11.67 5.03 -25.57
CA PRO A 30 -12.73 5.88 -25.03
C PRO A 30 -13.05 5.60 -23.56
N SER A 31 -12.86 4.36 -23.09
CA SER A 31 -13.06 4.02 -21.67
C SER A 31 -12.04 4.71 -20.77
N CYS A 32 -10.76 4.70 -21.16
CA CYS A 32 -9.70 5.36 -20.40
C CYS A 32 -9.83 6.89 -20.44
N ALA A 33 -10.24 7.46 -21.58
CA ALA A 33 -10.57 8.87 -21.68
C ALA A 33 -11.73 9.28 -20.75
N ALA A 34 -12.82 8.53 -20.76
CA ALA A 34 -13.97 8.80 -19.88
C ALA A 34 -13.59 8.71 -18.40
N GLN A 35 -12.75 7.74 -18.04
CA GLN A 35 -12.27 7.58 -16.67
C GLN A 35 -11.36 8.73 -16.23
N ALA A 36 -10.43 9.16 -17.07
CA ALA A 36 -9.59 10.32 -16.79
C ALA A 36 -10.42 11.61 -16.64
N ALA A 37 -11.41 11.82 -17.51
CA ALA A 37 -12.31 12.96 -17.42
C ALA A 37 -13.12 12.97 -16.11
N ALA A 38 -13.67 11.81 -15.72
CA ALA A 38 -14.39 11.66 -14.46
C ALA A 38 -13.49 11.94 -13.24
N TYR A 39 -12.26 11.44 -13.28
CA TYR A 39 -11.25 11.68 -12.24
C TYR A 39 -10.90 13.17 -12.12
N PHE A 40 -10.62 13.86 -13.23
CA PHE A 40 -10.33 15.29 -13.22
C PHE A 40 -11.51 16.14 -12.77
N ALA A 41 -12.74 15.76 -13.15
CA ALA A 41 -13.95 16.42 -12.66
C ALA A 41 -14.10 16.27 -11.14
N ALA A 42 -13.84 15.08 -10.59
CA ALA A 42 -13.86 14.85 -9.16
C ALA A 42 -12.78 15.65 -8.40
N LEU A 43 -11.55 15.72 -8.94
CA LEU A 43 -10.49 16.57 -8.39
C LEU A 43 -10.83 18.05 -8.43
N ALA A 44 -11.43 18.53 -9.52
CA ALA A 44 -11.86 19.91 -9.65
C ALA A 44 -12.92 20.27 -8.60
N LEU A 45 -13.88 19.37 -8.36
CA LEU A 45 -14.86 19.52 -7.28
C LEU A 45 -14.17 19.56 -5.92
N TYR A 46 -13.25 18.64 -5.62
CA TYR A 46 -12.53 18.60 -4.34
C TYR A 46 -11.76 19.91 -4.06
N ARG A 47 -11.27 20.59 -5.09
CA ARG A 47 -10.51 21.85 -4.98
C ARG A 47 -11.39 23.10 -4.84
N LEU A 48 -12.72 22.99 -4.83
CA LEU A 48 -13.58 24.16 -4.66
C LEU A 48 -13.45 24.74 -3.23
N PRO A 49 -13.24 26.05 -3.10
CA PRO A 49 -13.06 26.69 -1.79
C PRO A 49 -14.28 26.54 -0.85
N GLU A 50 -15.49 26.40 -1.40
CA GLU A 50 -16.70 26.19 -0.59
C GLU A 50 -16.77 24.80 0.06
N LEU A 51 -16.14 23.77 -0.53
CA LEU A 51 -16.05 22.44 0.09
C LEU A 51 -15.12 22.44 1.29
N ALA A 52 -14.06 23.26 1.29
CA ALA A 52 -13.22 23.51 2.46
C ALA A 52 -13.98 24.22 3.60
N SER A 53 -15.04 24.96 3.27
CA SER A 53 -15.93 25.63 4.22
C SER A 53 -17.15 24.78 4.61
N SER A 54 -17.33 23.60 4.03
CA SER A 54 -18.51 22.78 4.25
C SER A 54 -18.44 22.02 5.57
N ARG A 55 -19.52 22.13 6.35
CA ARG A 55 -19.73 21.42 7.62
C ARG A 55 -19.66 19.92 7.37
N ASP A 56 -18.71 19.26 8.04
CA ASP A 56 -18.48 17.80 8.12
C ASP A 56 -19.09 16.95 6.99
N LEU A 57 -18.27 16.59 5.99
CA LEU A 57 -18.65 15.73 4.87
C LEU A 57 -18.64 14.23 5.22
N THR A 58 -18.09 13.86 6.37
CA THR A 58 -17.94 12.46 6.81
C THR A 58 -19.23 11.65 6.74
N PRO A 59 -20.41 12.11 7.23
CA PRO A 59 -21.65 11.33 7.18
C PRO A 59 -22.18 11.12 5.75
N ARG A 60 -21.94 12.06 4.83
CA ARG A 60 -22.33 11.90 3.42
C ARG A 60 -21.43 10.89 2.70
N ILE A 61 -20.13 10.97 2.94
CA ILE A 61 -19.17 10.05 2.33
C ILE A 61 -19.39 8.63 2.87
N SER A 62 -19.63 8.46 4.18
CA SER A 62 -19.91 7.15 4.78
C SER A 62 -21.19 6.51 4.27
N ALA A 63 -22.23 7.30 3.96
CA ALA A 63 -23.45 6.80 3.34
C ALA A 63 -23.25 6.34 1.88
N LEU A 64 -22.28 6.90 1.17
CA LEU A 64 -21.99 6.56 -0.23
C LEU A 64 -20.97 5.42 -0.40
N LEU A 65 -20.11 5.21 0.60
CA LEU A 65 -19.07 4.17 0.62
C LEU A 65 -19.55 2.76 0.22
N PRO A 66 -20.72 2.26 0.69
CA PRO A 66 -21.20 0.92 0.33
C PRO A 66 -21.50 0.71 -1.15
N PHE A 67 -21.73 1.79 -1.90
CA PHE A 67 -22.09 1.73 -3.32
C PHE A 67 -20.88 1.92 -4.25
N LEU A 68 -19.71 2.23 -3.69
CA LEU A 68 -18.48 2.39 -4.45
C LEU A 68 -17.78 1.03 -4.62
N PRO A 69 -17.15 0.78 -5.78
CA PRO A 69 -16.34 -0.41 -5.95
C PRO A 69 -15.19 -0.40 -4.93
N ALA A 70 -14.82 -1.59 -4.43
CA ALA A 70 -13.73 -1.70 -3.48
C ALA A 70 -12.45 -1.09 -4.06
N PRO A 71 -11.67 -0.34 -3.25
CA PRO A 71 -10.41 0.24 -3.70
C PRO A 71 -9.53 -0.83 -4.35
N ARG A 72 -8.97 -0.51 -5.52
CA ARG A 72 -8.04 -1.42 -6.20
C ARG A 72 -6.82 -1.60 -5.31
N ARG A 73 -6.48 -2.86 -5.02
CA ARG A 73 -5.32 -3.17 -4.19
C ARG A 73 -4.06 -3.03 -5.04
N LEU A 74 -3.17 -2.15 -4.62
CA LEU A 74 -1.91 -1.85 -5.31
C LEU A 74 -0.92 -3.03 -5.27
N VAL A 75 -1.01 -3.92 -4.27
CA VAL A 75 -0.10 -5.07 -4.11
C VAL A 75 -0.86 -6.30 -3.61
N ALA A 76 -0.53 -7.47 -4.16
CA ALA A 76 -1.11 -8.73 -3.70
C ALA A 76 -0.54 -9.15 -2.34
N MET A 77 -1.39 -9.72 -1.47
CA MET A 77 -1.01 -10.23 -0.14
C MET A 77 0.15 -11.23 -0.17
N ARG A 78 0.24 -12.02 -1.26
CA ARG A 78 1.31 -13.00 -1.46
C ARG A 78 2.69 -12.33 -1.53
N ASP A 79 2.78 -11.21 -2.23
CA ASP A 79 4.06 -10.54 -2.46
C ASP A 79 4.54 -9.88 -1.16
N TRP A 80 3.62 -9.38 -0.33
CA TRP A 80 3.88 -9.00 1.06
C TRP A 80 4.33 -10.19 1.91
N LEU A 81 3.68 -11.35 1.81
CA LEU A 81 4.10 -12.50 2.61
C LEU A 81 5.53 -12.95 2.24
N ALA A 82 5.88 -12.93 0.96
CA ALA A 82 7.22 -13.25 0.48
C ALA A 82 8.28 -12.28 1.04
N ALA A 83 8.01 -10.97 1.01
CA ALA A 83 8.89 -9.96 1.60
C ALA A 83 9.06 -10.15 3.13
N GLY A 84 7.97 -10.51 3.82
CA GLY A 84 8.00 -10.81 5.26
C GLY A 84 8.85 -12.03 5.59
N VAL A 85 8.72 -13.10 4.81
CA VAL A 85 9.56 -14.31 4.96
C VAL A 85 11.04 -13.96 4.72
N LEU A 86 11.34 -13.17 3.69
CA LEU A 86 12.70 -12.72 3.40
C LEU A 86 13.29 -11.91 4.57
N LEU A 87 12.51 -11.01 5.17
CA LEU A 87 12.91 -10.26 6.36
C LEU A 87 13.22 -11.18 7.54
N LEU A 88 12.38 -12.18 7.82
CA LEU A 88 12.62 -13.14 8.90
C LEU A 88 13.87 -13.98 8.65
N ILE A 89 14.07 -14.45 7.42
CA ILE A 89 15.28 -15.17 7.02
C ILE A 89 16.51 -14.28 7.24
N SER A 90 16.45 -13.01 6.86
CA SER A 90 17.55 -12.07 7.04
C SER A 90 17.92 -11.89 8.52
N MET A 91 16.92 -11.84 9.42
CA MET A 91 17.14 -11.71 10.86
C MET A 91 17.90 -12.90 11.45
N VAL A 92 17.72 -14.10 10.88
CA VAL A 92 18.42 -15.32 11.29
C VAL A 92 19.79 -15.45 10.63
N LEU A 93 19.90 -15.07 9.35
CA LEU A 93 21.16 -15.16 8.60
C LEU A 93 22.19 -14.12 9.03
N VAL A 94 21.77 -12.89 9.36
CA VAL A 94 22.69 -11.80 9.70
C VAL A 94 23.63 -12.15 10.86
N PRO A 95 23.17 -12.73 11.98
CA PRO A 95 24.05 -13.18 13.06
C PRO A 95 25.05 -14.29 12.67
N LEU A 96 24.78 -15.04 11.60
CA LEU A 96 25.62 -16.15 11.14
C LEU A 96 26.77 -15.68 10.24
N LEU A 97 26.69 -14.47 9.69
CA LEU A 97 27.69 -13.87 8.80
C LEU A 97 29.04 -13.67 9.52
N ALA A 98 30.13 -13.80 8.76
CA ALA A 98 31.49 -13.68 9.29
C ALA A 98 31.78 -12.26 9.80
N GLU A 99 31.22 -11.25 9.12
CA GLU A 99 31.31 -9.84 9.47
C GLU A 99 30.65 -9.60 10.83
N PHE A 100 29.47 -10.16 11.07
CA PHE A 100 28.80 -10.03 12.36
C PHE A 100 29.63 -10.62 13.50
N ARG A 101 30.30 -11.76 13.26
CA ARG A 101 31.21 -12.38 14.25
C ARG A 101 32.42 -11.50 14.53
N LEU A 102 32.99 -10.86 13.51
CA LEU A 102 34.10 -9.93 13.65
C LEU A 102 33.70 -8.69 14.48
N LEU A 103 32.54 -8.09 14.19
CA LEU A 103 32.02 -6.96 14.98
C LEU A 103 31.69 -7.39 16.42
N ASN A 104 31.13 -8.58 16.61
CA ASN A 104 30.86 -9.09 17.95
C ASN A 104 32.15 -9.40 18.72
N ALA A 105 33.23 -9.82 18.05
CA ALA A 105 34.52 -10.04 18.69
C ALA A 105 35.16 -8.72 19.20
N SER A 106 34.95 -7.60 18.51
CA SER A 106 35.49 -6.30 18.92
C SER A 106 34.62 -5.55 19.93
N TYR A 107 33.28 -5.62 19.80
CA TYR A 107 32.34 -4.82 20.60
C TYR A 107 31.52 -5.63 21.60
N GLY A 108 31.54 -6.97 21.51
CA GLY A 108 30.81 -7.87 22.39
C GLY A 108 29.31 -7.59 22.45
N ASN A 109 28.73 -7.80 23.64
CA ASN A 109 27.31 -7.59 23.88
C ASN A 109 26.84 -6.14 23.70
N GLY A 110 27.77 -5.17 23.66
CA GLY A 110 27.44 -3.77 23.36
C GLY A 110 26.89 -3.58 21.94
N TYR A 111 27.22 -4.48 21.00
CA TYR A 111 26.76 -4.41 19.61
C TYR A 111 25.55 -5.31 19.33
N THR A 112 25.47 -6.48 19.98
CA THR A 112 24.39 -7.44 19.73
C THR A 112 23.02 -6.93 20.16
N VAL A 113 22.95 -6.25 21.31
CA VAL A 113 21.69 -5.74 21.87
C VAL A 113 21.06 -4.65 20.99
N PRO A 114 21.77 -3.57 20.60
CA PRO A 114 21.23 -2.57 19.68
C PRO A 114 20.81 -3.16 18.34
N MET A 115 21.59 -4.10 17.79
CA MET A 115 21.28 -4.72 16.50
C MET A 115 19.99 -5.54 16.57
N ALA A 116 19.83 -6.37 17.60
CA ALA A 116 18.61 -7.13 17.83
C ALA A 116 17.39 -6.21 18.00
N LEU A 117 17.58 -5.07 18.67
CA LEU A 117 16.54 -4.07 18.88
C LEU A 117 16.10 -3.43 17.56
N VAL A 118 17.04 -3.01 16.70
CA VAL A 118 16.73 -2.44 15.37
C VAL A 118 16.02 -3.45 14.48
N LEU A 119 16.47 -4.70 14.45
CA LEU A 119 15.81 -5.77 13.68
C LEU A 119 14.40 -6.03 14.21
N GLY A 120 14.22 -6.12 15.53
CA GLY A 120 12.91 -6.30 16.15
C GLY A 120 11.95 -5.15 15.87
N ILE A 121 12.41 -3.90 15.94
CA ILE A 121 11.60 -2.72 15.57
C ILE A 121 11.21 -2.78 14.09
N SER A 122 12.16 -3.08 13.21
CA SER A 122 11.91 -3.14 11.77
C SER A 122 10.85 -4.18 11.42
N VAL A 123 10.94 -5.38 12.02
CA VAL A 123 9.93 -6.44 11.86
C VAL A 123 8.59 -6.02 12.45
N THR A 124 8.58 -5.33 13.60
CA THR A 124 7.35 -4.87 14.24
C THR A 124 6.62 -3.83 13.39
N ILE A 125 7.35 -2.84 12.86
CA ILE A 125 6.82 -1.84 11.94
C ILE A 125 6.26 -2.51 10.69
N TYR A 126 7.04 -3.44 10.10
CA TYR A 126 6.62 -4.21 8.95
C TYR A 126 5.30 -4.96 9.20
N ALA A 127 5.23 -5.70 10.32
CA ALA A 127 4.04 -6.44 10.70
C ALA A 127 2.83 -5.53 10.94
N GLY A 128 3.04 -4.38 11.57
CA GLY A 128 1.99 -3.37 11.78
C GLY A 128 1.40 -2.87 10.46
N ILE A 129 2.26 -2.48 9.52
CA ILE A 129 1.82 -2.02 8.18
C ILE A 129 1.12 -3.15 7.43
N PHE A 130 1.65 -4.37 7.50
CA PHE A 130 1.02 -5.54 6.87
C PHE A 130 -0.39 -5.78 7.41
N ILE A 131 -0.57 -5.79 8.72
CA ILE A 131 -1.87 -6.01 9.36
C ILE A 131 -2.85 -4.94 8.92
N VAL A 132 -2.49 -3.65 9.02
CA VAL A 132 -3.37 -2.52 8.66
C VAL A 132 -3.78 -2.58 7.18
N SER A 133 -2.84 -2.86 6.29
CA SER A 133 -3.11 -2.94 4.84
C SER A 133 -3.94 -4.16 4.43
N HIS A 134 -3.97 -5.22 5.24
CA HIS A 134 -4.62 -6.50 4.90
C HIS A 134 -5.75 -6.90 5.85
N GLN A 135 -6.23 -6.00 6.73
CA GLN A 135 -7.26 -6.31 7.75
C GLN A 135 -8.48 -7.03 7.18
N GLU A 136 -8.99 -6.57 6.04
CA GLU A 136 -10.20 -7.16 5.46
C GLU A 136 -9.96 -8.57 4.89
N GLN A 137 -8.79 -8.84 4.31
CA GLN A 137 -8.43 -10.18 3.85
C GLN A 137 -8.20 -11.13 5.03
N LEU A 138 -7.54 -10.65 6.08
CA LEU A 138 -7.37 -11.39 7.33
C LEU A 138 -8.73 -11.73 7.96
N ALA A 139 -9.66 -10.77 8.00
CA ALA A 139 -11.01 -10.98 8.49
C ALA A 139 -11.80 -12.02 7.66
N ARG A 140 -11.66 -11.99 6.33
CA ARG A 140 -12.29 -12.98 5.43
C ARG A 140 -11.70 -14.38 5.65
N LEU A 141 -10.37 -14.50 5.74
CA LEU A 141 -9.70 -15.77 6.01
C LEU A 141 -10.13 -16.37 7.35
N LEU A 142 -10.12 -15.58 8.42
CA LEU A 142 -10.55 -16.00 9.75
C LEU A 142 -12.01 -16.48 9.73
N ARG A 143 -12.91 -15.73 9.10
CA ARG A 143 -14.33 -16.10 8.98
C ARG A 143 -14.49 -17.45 8.27
N ASN A 144 -13.80 -17.65 7.15
CA ASN A 144 -13.88 -18.89 6.37
C ASN A 144 -13.32 -20.09 7.15
N THR A 145 -12.23 -19.91 7.90
CA THR A 145 -11.67 -20.99 8.74
C THR A 145 -12.55 -21.35 9.93
N LEU A 146 -13.28 -20.38 10.49
CA LEU A 146 -14.20 -20.60 11.61
C LEU A 146 -15.52 -21.23 11.16
N SER A 147 -16.02 -20.92 9.96
CA SER A 147 -17.22 -21.56 9.39
C SER A 147 -16.99 -22.98 8.87
N ALA A 148 -15.73 -23.39 8.71
CA ALA A 148 -15.34 -24.73 8.27
C ALA A 148 -15.09 -25.71 9.43
N ARG A 149 -15.22 -25.25 10.68
CA ARG A 149 -15.20 -26.07 11.90
C ARG A 149 -16.60 -26.17 12.47
#